data_AF-A0A558H4P4-F1
#
_entry.id   AF-A0A558H4P4-F1
#
_cell.length_a   1.000
_cell.length_b   1.000
_cell.length_c   1.000
_cell.angle_alpha   90.00
_cell.angle_beta   90.00
_cell.angle_gamma   90.00
#
_symmetry.space_group_name_H-M   'P 1'
#
loop_
_entity.id
_entity.type
_entity.pdbx_description
1 polymer ?
#
loop_
_entity_poly.entity_id
_entity_poly.type
_entity_poly.pdbx_seq_one_letter_code
_entity_poly.pdbx_strand_id
1 'polypeptide(L)'
;MTPANVSARTEHFGEKLRASKFGHKMTREMYAYPSRAQKQRPKRELLGEHLWEATAWCYRDEEHTQHSDLYLLWQRDLALRNFDLSMGYFSSLDGGDFEAALQHVLAKGRTFKPVESLPALDGKEGAYIMVFDEYKQFYIGQSWDIRKRIKQHWGARKPFDRLIYGRSMYDSVFPADELRALDTTRIYAARSCSPHIVEGCAEAAADRRYCLNRMMGGEPTPMALMLSGLGPRSRTHGFVSASLAYKEFERERQSVCDVIALDRSATEPGVVTTLAQMDMSIHSVLREDDTTFLWSRRDTIARAAKHGDLSVQEFTAFLTALGEKVVWPED
;
A
#
# COMPACT_ATOMS: atom_id res chain seq x y z
N MET A 1 30.10 15.01 -17.59
CA MET A 1 30.84 14.29 -16.52
C MET A 1 29.85 13.40 -15.81
N THR A 2 29.96 12.09 -16.02
CA THR A 2 29.10 11.07 -15.41
C THR A 2 29.50 10.88 -13.95
N PRO A 3 28.60 10.92 -12.95
CA PRO A 3 28.99 10.61 -11.59
C PRO A 3 29.26 9.10 -11.51
N ALA A 4 30.49 8.77 -11.13
CA ALA A 4 30.93 7.41 -10.84
C ALA A 4 30.11 6.87 -9.65
N ASN A 5 29.13 6.04 -9.95
CA ASN A 5 28.29 5.39 -8.94
C ASN A 5 29.04 4.15 -8.42
N VAL A 6 30.05 4.37 -7.58
CA VAL A 6 30.70 3.30 -6.82
C VAL A 6 29.76 2.92 -5.68
N SER A 7 28.80 2.04 -5.97
CA SER A 7 27.95 1.42 -4.95
C SER A 7 28.83 0.60 -4.02
N ALA A 8 29.04 1.07 -2.79
CA ALA A 8 29.62 0.25 -1.73
C ALA A 8 28.84 -1.06 -1.62
N ARG A 9 29.56 -2.20 -1.68
CA ARG A 9 28.96 -3.52 -1.52
C ARG A 9 28.41 -3.62 -0.10
N THR A 10 27.09 -3.58 0.04
CA THR A 10 26.42 -3.70 1.34
C THR A 10 26.08 -5.17 1.58
N GLU A 11 26.47 -5.71 2.73
CA GLU A 11 26.10 -7.06 3.16
C GLU A 11 24.99 -6.98 4.21
N HIS A 12 24.02 -7.90 4.16
CA HIS A 12 22.91 -7.95 5.10
C HIS A 12 22.45 -9.40 5.30
N PHE A 13 22.43 -9.88 6.55
CA PHE A 13 22.23 -11.30 6.91
C PHE A 13 23.05 -12.28 6.05
N GLY A 14 24.33 -11.97 5.80
CA GLY A 14 25.21 -12.80 4.96
C GLY A 14 24.92 -12.76 3.46
N GLU A 15 23.97 -11.94 3.00
CA GLU A 15 23.70 -11.71 1.58
C GLU A 15 24.38 -10.45 1.08
N LYS A 16 25.03 -10.55 -0.08
CA LYS A 16 25.54 -9.39 -0.80
C LYS A 16 24.39 -8.72 -1.55
N LEU A 17 24.06 -7.50 -1.16
CA LEU A 17 23.05 -6.70 -1.83
C LEU A 17 23.64 -6.09 -3.11
N ARG A 18 22.93 -6.29 -4.22
CA ARG A 18 23.29 -5.69 -5.52
C ARG A 18 22.65 -4.31 -5.63
N ALA A 19 23.32 -3.37 -6.30
CA ALA A 19 22.78 -2.04 -6.56
C ALA A 19 21.32 -2.12 -7.08
N SER A 20 20.44 -1.33 -6.48
CA SER A 20 19.01 -1.29 -6.77
C SER A 20 18.63 0.13 -7.18
N LYS A 21 17.83 0.27 -8.26
CA LYS A 21 17.26 1.56 -8.70
C LYS A 21 16.50 2.25 -7.57
N PHE A 22 15.86 1.48 -6.69
CA PHE A 22 15.01 1.95 -5.60
C PHE A 22 15.73 1.99 -4.25
N GLY A 23 17.05 1.76 -4.24
CA GLY A 23 17.82 1.63 -3.02
C GLY A 23 17.53 0.34 -2.24
N HIS A 24 18.06 0.29 -1.02
CA HIS A 24 17.94 -0.85 -0.10
C HIS A 24 17.11 -0.56 1.15
N LYS A 25 16.60 0.66 1.26
CA LYS A 25 15.66 1.12 2.29
C LYS A 25 14.46 1.76 1.59
N MET A 26 13.26 1.54 2.11
CA MET A 26 12.06 2.18 1.62
C MET A 26 12.12 3.69 1.84
N THR A 27 11.66 4.45 0.86
CA THR A 27 11.52 5.92 0.91
C THR A 27 10.20 6.32 0.27
N ARG A 28 9.63 7.46 0.67
CA ARG A 28 8.37 7.96 0.11
C ARG A 28 8.50 8.23 -1.38
N GLU A 29 9.64 8.77 -1.81
CA GLU A 29 9.92 9.14 -3.20
C GLU A 29 9.89 7.93 -4.13
N MET A 30 10.45 6.81 -3.68
CA MET A 30 10.58 5.58 -4.45
C MET A 30 9.41 4.61 -4.25
N TYR A 31 8.53 4.88 -3.28
CA TYR A 31 7.28 4.16 -3.09
C TYR A 31 6.30 4.46 -4.24
N ALA A 32 5.43 3.48 -4.54
CA ALA A 32 4.40 3.59 -5.56
C ALA A 32 4.90 4.09 -6.93
N TYR A 33 6.15 3.78 -7.30
CA TYR A 33 6.68 4.15 -8.62
C TYR A 33 5.81 3.52 -9.72
N PRO A 34 5.25 4.32 -10.64
CA PRO A 34 4.22 3.87 -11.58
C PRO A 34 4.67 2.75 -12.52
N SER A 35 3.70 1.96 -12.97
CA SER A 35 3.87 0.98 -14.03
C SER A 35 2.59 0.88 -14.85
N ARG A 36 2.72 0.89 -16.17
CA ARG A 36 1.59 0.65 -17.08
C ARG A 36 1.14 -0.81 -17.08
N ALA A 37 1.99 -1.72 -16.62
CA ALA A 37 1.71 -3.15 -16.69
C ALA A 37 0.61 -3.54 -15.70
N GLN A 38 -0.51 -4.02 -16.25
CA GLN A 38 -1.57 -4.60 -15.46
C GLN A 38 -1.24 -6.02 -15.02
N LYS A 39 -1.27 -6.26 -13.70
CA LYS A 39 -1.02 -7.56 -13.08
C LYS A 39 -2.28 -8.23 -12.57
N GLN A 40 -3.33 -7.46 -12.28
CA GLN A 40 -4.69 -7.97 -12.14
C GLN A 40 -5.42 -7.82 -13.46
N ARG A 41 -5.36 -8.85 -14.30
CA ARG A 41 -6.13 -8.91 -15.55
C ARG A 41 -7.45 -9.60 -15.29
N PRO A 42 -8.55 -8.88 -15.05
CA PRO A 42 -9.84 -9.52 -15.01
C PRO A 42 -10.19 -9.98 -16.42
N LYS A 43 -10.79 -11.17 -16.51
CA LYS A 43 -11.25 -11.70 -17.79
C LYS A 43 -12.56 -10.98 -18.15
N ARG A 44 -12.64 -10.38 -19.34
CA ARG A 44 -13.82 -9.64 -19.81
C ARG A 44 -15.09 -10.50 -19.70
N GLU A 45 -14.96 -11.78 -20.03
CA GLU A 45 -16.05 -12.75 -19.98
C GLU A 45 -16.60 -12.98 -18.55
N LEU A 46 -15.82 -12.64 -17.52
CA LEU A 46 -16.21 -12.81 -16.11
C LEU A 46 -16.73 -11.51 -15.46
N LEU A 47 -16.46 -10.34 -16.03
CA LEU A 47 -16.87 -9.05 -15.47
C LEU A 47 -18.25 -8.59 -15.98
N GLY A 48 -18.62 -8.97 -17.21
CA GLY A 48 -19.78 -8.41 -17.90
C GLY A 48 -19.53 -6.98 -18.40
N GLU A 49 -20.27 -6.58 -19.44
CA GLU A 49 -19.98 -5.37 -20.22
C GLU A 49 -20.06 -4.08 -19.38
N HIS A 50 -21.08 -3.96 -18.54
CA HIS A 50 -21.27 -2.77 -17.69
C HIS A 50 -20.07 -2.53 -16.74
N LEU A 51 -19.53 -3.59 -16.12
CA LEU A 51 -18.35 -3.45 -15.25
C LEU A 51 -17.08 -3.21 -16.05
N TRP A 52 -16.98 -3.77 -17.26
CA TRP A 52 -15.88 -3.50 -18.18
C TRP A 52 -15.83 -2.02 -18.52
N GLU A 53 -16.92 -1.46 -19.06
CA GLU A 53 -17.04 -0.05 -19.42
C GLU A 53 -16.81 0.89 -18.22
N ALA A 54 -17.33 0.54 -17.03
CA ALA A 54 -17.11 1.31 -15.80
C ALA A 54 -15.64 1.40 -15.36
N THR A 55 -14.77 0.52 -15.88
CA THR A 55 -13.32 0.52 -15.61
C THR A 55 -12.48 1.01 -16.79
N ALA A 56 -13.08 1.36 -17.94
CA ALA A 56 -12.34 1.75 -19.14
C ALA A 56 -11.41 2.96 -18.91
N TRP A 57 -11.82 3.92 -18.08
CA TRP A 57 -10.98 5.07 -17.69
C TRP A 57 -9.63 4.67 -17.07
N CYS A 58 -9.53 3.45 -16.50
CA CYS A 58 -8.29 2.94 -15.90
C CYS A 58 -7.23 2.57 -16.94
N TYR A 59 -7.61 2.44 -18.22
CA TYR A 59 -6.80 1.80 -19.25
C TYR A 59 -6.68 2.67 -20.50
N ARG A 60 -5.64 2.43 -21.30
CA ARG A 60 -5.42 3.13 -22.59
C ARG A 60 -6.02 2.40 -23.77
N ASP A 61 -6.32 1.11 -23.60
CA ASP A 61 -6.76 0.20 -24.62
C ASP A 61 -8.05 -0.52 -24.19
N GLU A 62 -8.90 -0.86 -25.16
CA GLU A 62 -10.19 -1.52 -24.94
C GLU A 62 -10.05 -2.90 -24.30
N GLU A 63 -8.90 -3.53 -24.45
CA GLU A 63 -8.58 -4.86 -23.92
C GLU A 63 -8.09 -4.81 -22.46
N HIS A 64 -8.00 -3.62 -21.87
CA HIS A 64 -7.50 -3.41 -20.52
C HIS A 64 -6.17 -4.17 -20.33
N THR A 65 -5.15 -3.78 -21.07
CA THR A 65 -3.81 -4.36 -20.99
C THR A 65 -2.78 -3.41 -20.39
N GLN A 66 -3.00 -2.10 -20.56
CA GLN A 66 -2.13 -1.04 -20.06
C GLN A 66 -2.90 0.08 -19.36
N HIS A 67 -2.36 0.53 -18.23
CA HIS A 67 -2.98 1.60 -17.46
C HIS A 67 -2.90 2.99 -18.14
N SER A 68 -3.98 3.76 -18.00
CA SER A 68 -4.11 5.16 -18.44
C SER A 68 -3.29 6.10 -17.56
N ASP A 69 -2.96 7.29 -18.10
CA ASP A 69 -2.22 8.30 -17.35
C ASP A 69 -3.00 8.79 -16.13
N LEU A 70 -4.32 8.96 -16.29
CA LEU A 70 -5.22 9.32 -15.21
C LEU A 70 -5.19 8.27 -14.09
N TYR A 71 -5.24 6.98 -14.43
CA TYR A 71 -5.14 5.91 -13.44
C TYR A 71 -3.80 5.91 -12.72
N LEU A 72 -2.69 6.13 -13.43
CA LEU A 72 -1.37 6.19 -12.81
C LEU A 72 -1.28 7.32 -11.78
N LEU A 73 -1.81 8.50 -12.09
CA LEU A 73 -1.88 9.61 -11.14
C LEU A 73 -2.76 9.28 -9.94
N TRP A 74 -3.97 8.79 -10.21
CA TRP A 74 -4.96 8.48 -9.19
C TRP A 74 -4.49 7.38 -8.22
N GLN A 75 -3.95 6.29 -8.76
CA GLN A 75 -3.46 5.17 -7.96
C GLN A 75 -2.21 5.55 -7.17
N ARG A 76 -1.31 6.36 -7.73
CA ARG A 76 -0.13 6.87 -7.00
C ARG A 76 -0.53 7.83 -5.89
N ASP A 77 -1.51 8.71 -6.12
CA ASP A 77 -2.08 9.60 -5.11
C ASP A 77 -2.61 8.81 -3.90
N LEU A 78 -3.46 7.80 -4.15
CA LEU A 78 -3.97 6.94 -3.09
C LEU A 78 -2.86 6.20 -2.36
N ALA A 79 -1.88 5.66 -3.09
CA ALA A 79 -0.78 4.93 -2.49
C ALA A 79 0.06 5.83 -1.59
N LEU A 80 0.44 7.03 -2.03
CA LEU A 80 1.22 7.97 -1.22
C LEU A 80 0.46 8.44 0.02
N ARG A 81 -0.85 8.67 -0.09
CA ARG A 81 -1.68 8.98 1.09
C ARG A 81 -1.75 7.81 2.07
N ASN A 82 -1.89 6.57 1.58
CA ASN A 82 -1.80 5.38 2.44
C ASN A 82 -0.42 5.23 3.09
N PHE A 83 0.65 5.56 2.38
CA PHE A 83 2.01 5.58 2.93
C PHE A 83 2.10 6.56 4.10
N ASP A 84 1.65 7.80 3.92
CA ASP A 84 1.72 8.84 4.95
C ASP A 84 0.89 8.45 6.20
N LEU A 85 -0.31 7.90 5.98
CA LEU A 85 -1.16 7.35 7.06
C LEU A 85 -0.48 6.16 7.77
N SER A 86 0.17 5.27 7.02
CA SER A 86 0.89 4.12 7.57
C SER A 86 2.07 4.56 8.41
N MET A 87 2.90 5.50 7.92
CA MET A 87 4.05 6.02 8.68
C MET A 87 3.60 6.77 9.94
N GLY A 88 2.53 7.56 9.85
CA GLY A 88 1.91 8.20 11.01
C GLY A 88 1.44 7.17 12.05
N TYR A 89 0.77 6.11 11.60
CA TYR A 89 0.35 5.01 12.47
C TYR A 89 1.55 4.31 13.13
N PHE A 90 2.56 3.90 12.35
CA PHE A 90 3.75 3.21 12.86
C PHE A 90 4.52 4.03 13.89
N SER A 91 4.63 5.34 13.67
CA SER A 91 5.30 6.23 14.65
C SER A 91 4.53 6.32 15.96
N SER A 92 3.19 6.27 15.93
CA SER A 92 2.33 6.31 17.12
C SER A 92 2.31 5.03 17.98
N LEU A 93 2.75 3.90 17.43
CA LEU A 93 2.73 2.62 18.14
C LEU A 93 3.75 2.60 19.29
N ASP A 94 3.42 1.87 20.36
CA ASP A 94 4.33 1.68 21.49
C ASP A 94 5.35 0.56 21.20
N GLY A 95 6.63 0.82 21.54
CA GLY A 95 7.71 -0.14 21.29
C GLY A 95 7.71 -1.34 22.25
N GLY A 96 7.27 -1.14 23.50
CA GLY A 96 7.15 -2.20 24.49
C GLY A 96 6.03 -3.17 24.16
N ASP A 97 4.85 -2.65 23.81
CA ASP A 97 3.73 -3.45 23.31
C ASP A 97 4.11 -4.23 22.05
N PHE A 98 4.85 -3.61 21.13
CA PHE A 98 5.33 -4.27 19.92
C PHE A 98 6.23 -5.47 20.25
N GLU A 99 7.22 -5.28 21.13
CA GLU A 99 8.11 -6.37 21.53
C GLU A 99 7.35 -7.47 22.27
N ALA A 100 6.42 -7.11 23.16
CA ALA A 100 5.55 -8.09 23.83
C ALA A 100 4.71 -8.90 22.84
N ALA A 101 4.16 -8.26 21.81
CA ALA A 101 3.41 -8.93 20.75
C ALA A 101 4.30 -9.87 19.92
N LEU A 102 5.52 -9.45 19.56
CA LEU A 102 6.48 -10.30 18.86
C LEU A 102 6.88 -11.52 19.70
N GLN A 103 7.20 -11.32 20.99
CA GLN A 103 7.55 -12.40 21.90
C GLN A 103 6.41 -13.39 22.10
N HIS A 104 5.16 -12.91 22.12
CA HIS A 104 3.98 -13.79 22.18
C HIS A 104 3.92 -14.74 20.97
N VAL A 105 4.14 -14.22 19.75
CA VAL A 105 4.17 -15.03 18.52
C VAL A 105 5.32 -16.05 18.57
N LEU A 106 6.52 -15.62 18.96
CA LEU A 106 7.70 -16.49 19.06
C LEU A 106 7.52 -17.60 20.10
N ALA A 107 6.90 -17.30 21.24
CA ALA A 107 6.65 -18.26 22.31
C ALA A 107 5.63 -19.34 21.92
N LYS A 108 4.62 -18.99 21.12
CA LYS A 108 3.63 -19.94 20.60
C LYS A 108 4.22 -20.86 19.54
N GLY A 109 5.07 -20.32 18.67
CA GLY A 109 5.79 -21.09 17.68
C GLY A 109 7.18 -21.49 18.13
N ARG A 110 7.36 -22.20 19.28
CA ARG A 110 8.64 -22.58 19.94
C ARG A 110 9.80 -23.08 19.03
N THR A 111 9.55 -23.27 17.75
CA THR A 111 10.45 -23.62 16.66
C THR A 111 11.13 -22.42 15.99
N PHE A 112 10.65 -21.18 16.15
CA PHE A 112 11.25 -19.98 15.56
C PHE A 112 12.57 -19.64 16.26
N LYS A 113 13.65 -19.64 15.49
CA LYS A 113 14.99 -19.27 15.96
C LYS A 113 15.48 -18.03 15.24
N PRO A 114 16.27 -17.16 15.90
CA PRO A 114 16.90 -16.03 15.25
C PRO A 114 17.80 -16.50 14.10
N VAL A 115 17.83 -15.72 13.03
CA VAL A 115 18.60 -16.00 11.83
C VAL A 115 19.68 -14.93 11.69
N GLU A 116 20.94 -15.33 11.82
CA GLU A 116 22.09 -14.43 11.64
C GLU A 116 22.58 -14.42 10.18
N SER A 117 22.31 -15.50 9.43
CA SER A 117 22.77 -15.71 8.07
C SER A 117 21.71 -16.40 7.23
N LEU A 118 21.21 -15.73 6.19
CA LEU A 118 20.25 -16.29 5.23
C LEU A 118 20.80 -17.47 4.42
N PRO A 119 22.09 -17.51 4.03
CA PRO A 119 22.68 -18.72 3.43
C PRO A 119 22.48 -19.99 4.25
N ALA A 120 22.36 -19.93 5.58
CA ALA A 120 22.10 -21.10 6.41
C ALA A 120 20.70 -21.71 6.19
N LEU A 121 19.78 -20.97 5.55
CA LEU A 121 18.41 -21.37 5.22
C LEU A 121 18.24 -21.76 3.74
N ASP A 122 19.33 -21.92 2.99
CA ASP A 122 19.28 -22.27 1.57
C ASP A 122 18.57 -23.61 1.35
N GLY A 123 17.53 -23.60 0.50
CA GLY A 123 16.69 -24.77 0.21
C GLY A 123 15.98 -25.35 1.44
N LYS A 124 15.82 -24.57 2.52
CA LYS A 124 15.12 -25.00 3.73
C LYS A 124 13.67 -24.55 3.67
N GLU A 125 12.78 -25.52 3.83
CA GLU A 125 11.35 -25.33 3.96
C GLU A 125 10.96 -24.94 5.39
N GLY A 126 9.97 -24.05 5.52
CA GLY A 126 9.37 -23.69 6.79
C GLY A 126 8.71 -22.31 6.79
N ALA A 127 8.51 -21.77 7.98
CA ALA A 127 7.96 -20.45 8.19
C ALA A 127 9.05 -19.46 8.64
N TYR A 128 8.83 -18.18 8.41
CA TYR A 128 9.72 -17.11 8.82
C TYR A 128 8.94 -15.87 9.27
N ILE A 129 9.60 -15.03 10.06
CA ILE A 129 9.13 -13.73 10.51
C ILE A 129 10.20 -12.71 10.13
N MET A 130 9.83 -11.73 9.31
CA MET A 130 10.65 -10.53 9.07
C MET A 130 10.19 -9.44 10.02
N VAL A 131 11.11 -8.84 10.74
CA VAL A 131 10.83 -7.77 11.71
C VAL A 131 11.42 -6.47 11.19
N PHE A 132 10.65 -5.40 11.31
CA PHE A 132 11.00 -4.06 10.86
C PHE A 132 10.88 -3.11 12.06
N ASP A 133 11.95 -3.05 12.87
CA ASP A 133 11.92 -2.38 14.18
C ASP A 133 11.59 -0.89 14.09
N GLU A 134 12.09 -0.20 13.05
CA GLU A 134 11.83 1.22 12.82
C GLU A 134 10.34 1.54 12.67
N TYR A 135 9.58 0.59 12.12
CA TYR A 135 8.14 0.74 11.91
C TYR A 135 7.31 0.03 12.99
N LYS A 136 7.95 -0.68 13.92
CA LYS A 136 7.29 -1.54 14.91
C LYS A 136 6.32 -2.50 14.24
N GLN A 137 6.76 -3.13 13.16
CA GLN A 137 5.96 -4.09 12.39
C GLN A 137 6.71 -5.40 12.19
N PHE A 138 5.97 -6.48 11.99
CA PHE A 138 6.50 -7.74 11.50
C PHE A 138 5.61 -8.33 10.41
N TYR A 139 6.19 -9.18 9.59
CA TYR A 139 5.51 -9.95 8.56
C TYR A 139 5.83 -11.43 8.75
N ILE A 140 4.79 -12.26 8.71
CA ILE A 140 4.90 -13.71 8.84
C ILE A 140 4.74 -14.31 7.45
N GLY A 141 5.55 -15.29 7.09
CA GLY A 141 5.39 -15.98 5.82
C GLY A 141 5.86 -17.42 5.88
N GLN A 142 5.52 -18.18 4.84
CA GLN A 142 6.01 -19.53 4.63
C GLN A 142 6.63 -19.74 3.25
N SER A 143 7.49 -20.74 3.13
CA SER A 143 8.04 -21.18 1.85
C SER A 143 8.68 -22.57 1.90
N TRP A 144 8.76 -23.21 0.73
CA TRP A 144 9.63 -24.35 0.44
C TRP A 144 11.12 -23.96 0.43
N ASP A 145 11.43 -22.68 0.23
CA ASP A 145 12.79 -22.13 0.29
C ASP A 145 12.73 -20.74 0.95
N ILE A 146 12.96 -20.72 2.27
CA ILE A 146 12.86 -19.51 3.10
C ILE A 146 13.82 -18.42 2.60
N ARG A 147 15.08 -18.78 2.30
CA ARG A 147 16.08 -17.83 1.81
C ARG A 147 15.62 -17.17 0.52
N LYS A 148 15.19 -17.97 -0.46
CA LYS A 148 14.71 -17.46 -1.74
C LYS A 148 13.49 -16.56 -1.56
N ARG A 149 12.56 -16.92 -0.68
CA ARG A 149 11.34 -16.14 -0.45
C ARG A 149 11.60 -14.81 0.24
N ILE A 150 12.47 -14.76 1.25
CA ILE A 150 12.86 -13.50 1.89
C ILE A 150 13.55 -12.58 0.88
N LYS A 151 14.46 -13.11 0.06
CA LYS A 151 15.09 -12.34 -1.02
C LYS A 151 14.10 -11.85 -2.07
N GLN A 152 13.03 -12.62 -2.34
CA GLN A 152 11.93 -12.14 -3.16
C GLN A 152 11.26 -10.94 -2.52
N HIS A 153 10.93 -10.95 -1.22
CA HIS A 153 10.37 -9.77 -0.54
C HIS A 153 11.30 -8.55 -0.63
N TRP A 154 12.60 -8.73 -0.38
CA TRP A 154 13.57 -7.63 -0.46
C TRP A 154 13.73 -7.01 -1.85
N GLY A 155 13.67 -7.83 -2.90
CA GLY A 155 13.90 -7.40 -4.28
C GLY A 155 12.62 -7.11 -5.07
N ALA A 156 11.48 -7.64 -4.65
CA ALA A 156 10.22 -7.45 -5.33
C ALA A 156 9.67 -6.04 -5.11
N ARG A 157 8.61 -5.76 -5.86
CA ARG A 157 7.70 -4.66 -5.62
C ARG A 157 6.31 -5.22 -5.68
N LYS A 158 5.42 -4.67 -4.88
CA LYS A 158 4.02 -4.98 -5.07
C LYS A 158 3.60 -4.42 -6.44
N PRO A 159 2.85 -5.18 -7.25
CA PRO A 159 2.27 -4.62 -8.46
C PRO A 159 1.54 -3.32 -8.16
N PHE A 160 1.71 -2.32 -9.03
CA PHE A 160 1.23 -0.97 -8.83
C PHE A 160 -0.28 -0.90 -8.62
N ASP A 161 -1.02 -1.69 -9.41
CA ASP A 161 -2.47 -1.92 -9.31
C ASP A 161 -2.91 -2.71 -8.07
N ARG A 162 -1.97 -3.16 -7.21
CA ARG A 162 -2.22 -3.93 -5.99
C ARG A 162 -1.62 -3.31 -4.72
N LEU A 163 -1.18 -2.06 -4.80
CA LEU A 163 -0.63 -1.34 -3.66
C LEU A 163 -1.69 -1.11 -2.59
N ILE A 164 -2.84 -0.57 -2.98
CA ILE A 164 -4.02 -0.45 -2.14
C ILE A 164 -4.74 -1.81 -2.08
N TYR A 165 -4.99 -2.30 -0.87
CA TYR A 165 -5.65 -3.58 -0.63
C TYR A 165 -6.73 -3.42 0.43
N GLY A 166 -7.99 -3.61 0.05
CA GLY A 166 -9.14 -3.31 0.90
C GLY A 166 -10.16 -2.47 0.15
N ARG A 167 -11.03 -1.78 0.89
CA ARG A 167 -12.08 -0.94 0.31
C ARG A 167 -11.58 0.46 -0.03
N SER A 168 -10.54 0.93 0.66
CA SER A 168 -10.00 2.28 0.50
C SER A 168 -8.52 2.34 0.90
N MET A 169 -7.89 3.48 0.62
CA MET A 169 -6.54 3.76 1.10
C MET A 169 -6.49 4.01 2.62
N TYR A 170 -7.64 4.31 3.25
CA TYR A 170 -7.75 4.55 4.70
C TYR A 170 -7.69 3.29 5.56
N ASP A 171 -8.07 2.15 4.99
CA ASP A 171 -8.14 0.87 5.68
C ASP A 171 -7.17 -0.19 5.12
N SER A 172 -6.37 0.20 4.11
CA SER A 172 -5.40 -0.66 3.46
C SER A 172 -4.16 -0.89 4.32
N VAL A 173 -3.86 -2.15 4.59
CA VAL A 173 -2.61 -2.56 5.26
C VAL A 173 -1.41 -2.34 4.34
N PHE A 174 -0.32 -1.80 4.88
CA PHE A 174 0.89 -1.52 4.13
C PHE A 174 1.52 -2.80 3.52
N PRO A 175 1.92 -2.80 2.24
CA PRO A 175 2.52 -3.97 1.61
C PRO A 175 3.94 -4.27 2.13
N ALA A 176 4.13 -5.41 2.79
CA ALA A 176 5.46 -5.85 3.24
C ALA A 176 6.50 -5.96 2.10
N ASP A 177 6.07 -6.21 0.85
CA ASP A 177 6.93 -6.25 -0.34
C ASP A 177 7.56 -4.89 -0.71
N GLU A 178 7.07 -3.78 -0.14
CA GLU A 178 7.66 -2.45 -0.36
C GLU A 178 8.72 -2.11 0.70
N LEU A 179 8.77 -2.85 1.81
CA LEU A 179 9.86 -2.80 2.78
C LEU A 179 11.06 -3.58 2.23
N ARG A 180 12.21 -2.91 2.16
CA ARG A 180 13.41 -3.39 1.47
C ARG A 180 14.31 -4.18 2.42
N ALA A 181 15.43 -4.66 1.88
CA ALA A 181 16.41 -5.44 2.62
C ALA A 181 16.81 -4.77 3.94
N LEU A 182 17.28 -3.52 3.91
CA LEU A 182 17.78 -2.82 5.10
C LEU A 182 16.68 -2.28 6.02
N ASP A 183 15.41 -2.38 5.62
CA ASP A 183 14.29 -2.16 6.55
C ASP A 183 14.12 -3.38 7.48
N THR A 184 14.55 -4.56 7.06
CA THR A 184 14.47 -5.78 7.86
C THR A 184 15.60 -5.78 8.89
N THR A 185 15.27 -5.72 10.17
CA THR A 185 16.25 -5.61 11.25
C THR A 185 16.47 -6.94 11.97
N ARG A 186 15.46 -7.80 12.03
CA ARG A 186 15.53 -9.13 12.62
C ARG A 186 14.79 -10.14 11.75
N ILE A 187 15.30 -11.38 11.73
CA ILE A 187 14.62 -12.50 11.07
C ILE A 187 14.57 -13.66 12.04
N TYR A 188 13.40 -14.28 12.12
CA TYR A 188 13.22 -15.56 12.81
C TYR A 188 12.74 -16.61 11.81
N ALA A 189 13.21 -17.85 11.93
CA ALA A 189 12.78 -18.93 11.06
C ALA A 189 12.53 -20.23 11.83
N ALA A 190 11.52 -20.96 11.39
CA ALA A 190 11.14 -22.26 11.90
C ALA A 190 11.10 -23.25 10.73
N ARG A 191 12.06 -24.17 10.67
CA ARG A 191 12.07 -25.25 9.67
C ARG A 191 10.93 -26.22 9.97
N SER A 192 10.17 -26.60 8.95
CA SER A 192 9.02 -27.51 9.11
C SER A 192 8.67 -28.14 7.77
N CYS A 193 8.24 -29.40 7.77
CA CYS A 193 7.64 -30.06 6.61
C CYS A 193 6.14 -29.72 6.46
N SER A 194 5.60 -28.84 7.31
CA SER A 194 4.23 -28.33 7.23
C SER A 194 4.23 -26.82 7.53
N PRO A 195 4.75 -25.99 6.61
CA PRO A 195 4.98 -24.56 6.82
C PRO A 195 3.70 -23.77 7.07
N HIS A 196 2.63 -24.15 6.39
CA HIS A 196 1.32 -23.51 6.48
C HIS A 196 0.71 -23.63 7.89
N ILE A 197 0.94 -24.73 8.61
CA ILE A 197 0.47 -24.89 9.99
C ILE A 197 1.24 -23.94 10.91
N VAL A 198 2.57 -23.87 10.74
CA VAL A 198 3.42 -23.00 11.56
C VAL A 198 3.08 -21.53 11.33
N GLU A 199 2.92 -21.12 10.07
CA GLU A 199 2.45 -19.78 9.69
C GLU A 199 1.06 -19.50 10.27
N GLY A 200 0.10 -20.40 10.10
CA GLY A 200 -1.26 -20.23 10.61
C GLY A 200 -1.32 -20.05 12.13
N CYS A 201 -0.55 -20.85 12.88
CA CYS A 201 -0.44 -20.69 14.34
C CYS A 201 0.21 -19.36 14.74
N ALA A 202 1.26 -18.94 14.03
CA ALA A 202 1.94 -17.67 14.29
C ALA A 202 1.04 -16.48 13.97
N GLU A 203 0.32 -16.52 12.85
CA GLU A 203 -0.65 -15.50 12.46
C GLU A 203 -1.84 -15.43 13.43
N ALA A 204 -2.35 -16.56 13.91
CA ALA A 204 -3.43 -16.59 14.88
C ALA A 204 -3.03 -15.98 16.24
N ALA A 205 -1.75 -16.05 16.59
CA ALA A 205 -1.19 -15.42 17.78
C ALA A 205 -0.81 -13.94 17.57
N ALA A 206 -0.75 -13.47 16.32
CA ALA A 206 -0.25 -12.14 16.01
C ALA A 206 -1.28 -11.04 16.35
N ASP A 207 -0.82 -10.00 17.03
CA ASP A 207 -1.59 -8.76 17.16
C ASP A 207 -1.60 -8.02 15.81
N ARG A 208 -2.80 -7.74 15.31
CA ARG A 208 -3.04 -7.10 14.00
C ARG A 208 -2.48 -5.67 13.92
N ARG A 209 -2.26 -5.00 15.06
CA ARG A 209 -1.62 -3.67 15.11
C ARG A 209 -0.18 -3.70 14.58
N TYR A 210 0.50 -4.83 14.78
CA TYR A 210 1.93 -5.00 14.50
C TYR A 210 2.21 -5.90 13.28
N CYS A 211 1.19 -6.54 12.69
CA CYS A 211 1.35 -7.57 11.65
C CYS A 211 0.92 -7.11 10.24
N LEU A 212 1.84 -7.15 9.27
CA LEU A 212 1.62 -6.68 7.88
C LEU A 212 0.97 -7.72 6.94
N ASN A 213 0.55 -8.87 7.45
CA ASN A 213 -0.11 -9.90 6.64
C ASN A 213 -1.48 -9.41 6.16
N ARG A 214 -1.61 -9.18 4.84
CA ARG A 214 -2.85 -8.67 4.20
C ARG A 214 -3.87 -9.76 3.90
N MET A 215 -3.39 -10.98 3.70
CA MET A 215 -4.22 -12.17 3.50
C MET A 215 -3.97 -13.12 4.67
N MET A 216 -4.92 -14.03 4.90
CA MET A 216 -4.73 -15.11 5.85
C MET A 216 -3.70 -16.10 5.30
N GLY A 217 -2.76 -16.53 6.14
CA GLY A 217 -1.85 -17.64 5.86
C GLY A 217 -2.59 -18.98 5.75
N GLY A 218 -1.91 -20.00 5.24
CA GLY A 218 -2.51 -21.31 4.98
C GLY A 218 -2.41 -21.76 3.51
N GLU A 219 -2.90 -22.97 3.22
CA GLU A 219 -2.90 -23.48 1.86
C GLU A 219 -3.86 -22.65 0.99
N PRO A 220 -3.38 -22.04 -0.11
CA PRO A 220 -4.21 -21.16 -0.94
C PRO A 220 -5.17 -22.01 -1.77
N THR A 221 -6.31 -22.39 -1.19
CA THR A 221 -7.41 -22.97 -1.98
C THR A 221 -8.07 -21.88 -2.83
N PRO A 222 -8.61 -22.21 -4.02
CA PRO A 222 -9.33 -21.25 -4.85
C PRO A 222 -10.47 -20.53 -4.10
N MET A 223 -11.15 -21.25 -3.20
CA MET A 223 -12.19 -20.71 -2.34
C MET A 223 -11.63 -19.75 -1.28
N ALA A 224 -10.49 -20.07 -0.64
CA ALA A 224 -9.82 -19.16 0.30
C ALA A 224 -9.34 -17.88 -0.40
N LEU A 225 -8.82 -17.97 -1.63
CA LEU A 225 -8.45 -16.81 -2.44
C LEU A 225 -9.67 -15.94 -2.80
N MET A 226 -10.77 -16.56 -3.21
CA MET A 226 -12.03 -15.85 -3.48
C MET A 226 -12.59 -15.16 -2.23
N LEU A 227 -12.65 -15.86 -1.09
CA LEU A 227 -13.12 -15.33 0.19
C LEU A 227 -12.20 -14.22 0.74
N SER A 228 -10.89 -14.30 0.50
CA SER A 228 -9.94 -13.24 0.87
C SER A 228 -10.18 -11.94 0.10
N GLY A 229 -10.74 -12.02 -1.12
CA GLY A 229 -11.20 -10.85 -1.87
C GLY A 229 -12.50 -10.24 -1.30
N LEU A 230 -13.33 -11.03 -0.62
CA LEU A 230 -14.60 -10.62 -0.02
C LEU A 230 -14.46 -10.08 1.42
N GLY A 231 -13.36 -10.43 2.11
CA GLY A 231 -13.08 -9.96 3.47
C GLY A 231 -11.58 -9.71 3.71
N PRO A 232 -10.95 -8.80 2.95
CA PRO A 232 -9.51 -8.50 3.10
C PRO A 232 -9.21 -8.00 4.51
N ARG A 233 -8.02 -8.32 5.05
CA ARG A 233 -7.59 -7.74 6.32
C ARG A 233 -7.44 -6.24 6.13
N SER A 234 -8.23 -5.49 6.89
CA SER A 234 -8.14 -4.05 6.99
C SER A 234 -7.44 -3.63 8.29
N ARG A 235 -6.93 -2.41 8.30
CA ARG A 235 -6.37 -1.76 9.50
C ARG A 235 -6.78 -0.29 9.53
N THR A 236 -7.33 0.14 10.65
CA THR A 236 -7.51 1.57 10.92
C THR A 236 -6.17 2.18 11.32
N HIS A 237 -5.82 3.29 10.68
CA HIS A 237 -4.53 3.97 10.90
C HIS A 237 -4.49 4.84 12.16
N GLY A 238 -5.49 4.74 13.05
CA GLY A 238 -5.50 5.38 14.37
C GLY A 238 -5.38 6.91 14.39
N PHE A 239 -5.47 7.59 13.24
CA PHE A 239 -5.34 9.04 13.18
C PHE A 239 -6.60 9.73 13.68
N VAL A 240 -6.42 10.84 14.38
CA VAL A 240 -7.52 11.70 14.81
C VAL A 240 -8.05 12.43 13.60
N SER A 241 -9.28 12.13 13.20
CA SER A 241 -10.02 12.91 12.20
C SER A 241 -11.06 13.76 12.92
N ALA A 242 -11.18 15.02 12.49
CA ALA A 242 -12.27 15.86 12.96
C ALA A 242 -13.60 15.23 12.54
N SER A 243 -14.55 15.14 13.47
CA SER A 243 -15.90 14.68 13.13
C SER A 243 -16.62 15.74 12.31
N LEU A 244 -17.34 15.30 11.28
CA LEU A 244 -18.11 16.17 10.40
C LEU A 244 -19.53 15.60 10.27
N ALA A 245 -20.54 16.42 10.49
CA ALA A 245 -21.92 15.98 10.31
C ALA A 245 -22.21 15.75 8.81
N TYR A 246 -23.08 14.79 8.46
CA TYR A 246 -23.40 14.47 7.07
C TYR A 246 -23.81 15.69 6.22
N LYS A 247 -24.63 16.59 6.79
CA LYS A 247 -25.07 17.82 6.10
C LYS A 247 -23.92 18.78 5.82
N GLU A 248 -22.95 18.86 6.73
CA GLU A 248 -21.76 19.68 6.53
C GLU A 248 -20.85 19.06 5.48
N PHE A 249 -20.65 17.74 5.53
CA PHE A 249 -19.97 16.99 4.47
C PHE A 249 -20.57 17.29 3.09
N GLU A 250 -21.89 17.24 2.93
CA GLU A 250 -22.52 17.53 1.63
C GLU A 250 -22.26 18.97 1.18
N ARG A 251 -22.30 19.94 2.10
CA ARG A 251 -21.98 21.34 1.80
C ARG A 251 -20.51 21.50 1.37
N GLU A 252 -19.58 20.91 2.10
CA GLU A 252 -18.14 20.98 1.77
C GLU A 252 -17.83 20.25 0.46
N ARG A 253 -18.48 19.11 0.22
CA ARG A 253 -18.39 18.38 -1.05
C ARG A 253 -18.93 19.22 -2.21
N GLN A 254 -20.07 19.87 -2.03
CA GLN A 254 -20.67 20.73 -3.05
C GLN A 254 -19.78 21.94 -3.35
N SER A 255 -19.17 22.56 -2.34
CA SER A 255 -18.21 23.66 -2.55
C SER A 255 -17.04 23.27 -3.45
N VAL A 256 -16.51 22.03 -3.32
CA VAL A 256 -15.49 21.52 -4.25
C VAL A 256 -16.05 21.39 -5.66
N CYS A 257 -17.25 20.83 -5.81
CA CYS A 257 -17.91 20.67 -7.11
C CYS A 257 -18.18 22.03 -7.78
N ASP A 258 -18.61 23.04 -7.01
CA ASP A 258 -18.88 24.38 -7.51
C ASP A 258 -17.61 25.03 -8.10
N VAL A 259 -16.47 24.89 -7.40
CA VAL A 259 -15.18 25.37 -7.91
C VAL A 259 -14.76 24.66 -9.21
N ILE A 260 -14.99 23.35 -9.30
CA ILE A 260 -14.70 22.56 -10.51
C ILE A 260 -15.64 22.95 -11.67
N ALA A 261 -16.87 23.37 -11.37
CA ALA A 261 -17.84 23.80 -12.36
C ALA A 261 -17.61 25.23 -12.88
N LEU A 262 -16.76 26.02 -12.22
CA LEU A 262 -16.47 27.40 -12.65
C LEU A 262 -15.91 27.45 -14.08
N ASP A 263 -16.25 28.54 -14.78
CA ASP A 263 -15.67 28.81 -16.09
C ASP A 263 -14.16 29.05 -15.95
N ARG A 264 -13.38 28.23 -16.68
CA ARG A 264 -11.93 28.27 -16.65
C ARG A 264 -11.39 29.61 -17.15
N SER A 265 -12.14 30.31 -18.00
CA SER A 265 -11.77 31.63 -18.54
C SER A 265 -12.02 32.80 -17.57
N ALA A 266 -12.83 32.59 -16.52
CA ALA A 266 -13.27 33.62 -15.60
C ALA A 266 -12.71 33.49 -14.17
N THR A 267 -11.92 32.44 -13.90
CA THR A 267 -11.46 32.12 -12.55
C THR A 267 -10.02 32.62 -12.33
N GLU A 268 -9.84 33.65 -11.51
CA GLU A 268 -8.53 34.07 -10.96
C GLU A 268 -8.52 33.80 -9.45
N PRO A 269 -7.57 33.03 -8.88
CA PRO A 269 -6.26 32.64 -9.43
C PRO A 269 -6.23 31.29 -10.20
N GLY A 270 -7.37 30.88 -10.79
CA GLY A 270 -7.52 29.61 -11.52
C GLY A 270 -8.13 28.49 -10.68
N VAL A 271 -8.83 27.56 -11.33
CA VAL A 271 -9.51 26.42 -10.67
C VAL A 271 -8.52 25.58 -9.85
N VAL A 272 -7.38 25.20 -10.42
CA VAL A 272 -6.36 24.37 -9.75
C VAL A 272 -5.81 25.05 -8.50
N THR A 273 -5.46 26.33 -8.59
CA THR A 273 -4.92 27.11 -7.46
C THR A 273 -5.95 27.19 -6.33
N THR A 274 -7.21 27.46 -6.67
CA THR A 274 -8.31 27.53 -5.70
C THR A 274 -8.49 26.20 -4.99
N LEU A 275 -8.50 25.09 -5.72
CA LEU A 275 -8.61 23.74 -5.14
C LEU A 275 -7.41 23.40 -4.24
N ALA A 276 -6.19 23.76 -4.63
CA ALA A 276 -4.98 23.47 -3.85
C ALA A 276 -4.88 24.27 -2.54
N GLN A 277 -5.57 25.42 -2.45
CA GLN A 277 -5.66 26.24 -1.23
C GLN A 277 -6.70 25.74 -0.23
N MET A 278 -7.60 24.84 -0.64
CA MET A 278 -8.60 24.27 0.26
C MET A 278 -7.95 23.34 1.30
N ASP A 279 -8.58 23.21 2.46
CA ASP A 279 -8.16 22.26 3.48
C ASP A 279 -8.37 20.80 3.03
N MET A 280 -7.27 20.05 2.96
CA MET A 280 -7.22 18.65 2.54
C MET A 280 -7.29 17.66 3.71
N SER A 281 -7.57 18.15 4.92
CA SER A 281 -7.72 17.34 6.13
C SER A 281 -8.74 16.21 5.94
N ILE A 282 -8.48 15.09 6.61
CA ILE A 282 -9.36 13.93 6.59
C ILE A 282 -10.36 14.05 7.74
N HIS A 283 -11.64 13.93 7.41
CA HIS A 283 -12.75 13.99 8.33
C HIS A 283 -13.39 12.61 8.52
N SER A 284 -13.91 12.36 9.72
CA SER A 284 -14.83 11.25 9.98
C SER A 284 -16.25 11.75 9.85
N VAL A 285 -16.91 11.39 8.76
CA VAL A 285 -18.27 11.81 8.44
C VAL A 285 -19.26 10.86 9.12
N LEU A 286 -20.11 11.41 9.99
CA LEU A 286 -21.19 10.67 10.64
C LEU A 286 -22.45 10.71 9.78
N ARG A 287 -22.95 9.53 9.38
CA ARG A 287 -24.20 9.36 8.64
C ARG A 287 -25.41 9.34 9.59
N GLU A 288 -26.59 9.47 9.01
CA GLU A 288 -27.87 9.42 9.75
C GLU A 288 -28.16 8.03 10.35
N ASP A 289 -27.53 6.97 9.85
CA ASP A 289 -27.62 5.59 10.36
C ASP A 289 -26.57 5.26 11.43
N ASP A 290 -25.96 6.29 12.04
CA ASP A 290 -24.86 6.22 13.00
C ASP A 290 -23.57 5.54 12.47
N THR A 291 -23.48 5.24 11.17
CA THR A 291 -22.24 4.73 10.58
C THR A 291 -21.31 5.88 10.18
N THR A 292 -20.01 5.62 10.20
CA THR A 292 -18.99 6.62 9.86
C THR A 292 -18.17 6.21 8.63
N PHE A 293 -17.77 7.20 7.82
CA PHE A 293 -16.78 6.99 6.77
C PHE A 293 -15.77 8.14 6.72
N LEU A 294 -14.58 7.85 6.20
CA LEU A 294 -13.53 8.84 6.06
C LEU A 294 -13.61 9.54 4.72
N TRP A 295 -13.38 10.86 4.73
CA TRP A 295 -13.44 11.69 3.53
C TRP A 295 -12.53 12.90 3.67
N SER A 296 -11.94 13.34 2.55
CA SER A 296 -11.35 14.66 2.43
C SER A 296 -11.73 15.32 1.09
N ARG A 297 -11.54 16.63 0.98
CA ARG A 297 -11.74 17.35 -0.29
C ARG A 297 -10.88 16.77 -1.43
N ARG A 298 -9.67 16.26 -1.12
CA ARG A 298 -8.81 15.54 -2.08
C ARG A 298 -9.49 14.31 -2.68
N ASP A 299 -10.35 13.61 -1.93
CA ASP A 299 -11.13 12.49 -2.47
C ASP A 299 -12.17 12.95 -3.49
N THR A 300 -12.84 14.07 -3.24
CA THR A 300 -13.81 14.64 -4.19
C THR A 300 -13.11 15.12 -5.47
N ILE A 301 -11.96 15.79 -5.34
CA ILE A 301 -11.16 16.26 -6.48
C ILE A 301 -10.65 15.08 -7.32
N ALA A 302 -10.13 14.02 -6.67
CA ALA A 302 -9.69 12.82 -7.38
C ALA A 302 -10.85 12.09 -8.09
N ARG A 303 -12.06 12.10 -7.52
CA ARG A 303 -13.27 11.58 -8.18
C ARG A 303 -13.68 12.41 -9.37
N ALA A 304 -13.61 13.73 -9.28
CA ALA A 304 -13.90 14.63 -10.40
C ALA A 304 -12.97 14.37 -11.60
N ALA A 305 -11.67 14.13 -11.35
CA ALA A 305 -10.74 13.72 -12.39
C ALA A 305 -11.14 12.37 -13.03
N LYS A 306 -11.54 11.39 -12.22
CA LYS A 306 -12.09 10.10 -12.70
C LYS A 306 -13.33 10.27 -13.60
N HIS A 307 -14.20 11.23 -13.29
CA HIS A 307 -15.42 11.49 -14.05
C HIS A 307 -15.21 12.39 -15.28
N GLY A 308 -13.99 12.91 -15.48
CA GLY A 308 -13.65 13.77 -16.61
C GLY A 308 -13.91 15.26 -16.38
N ASP A 309 -14.33 15.65 -15.17
CA ASP A 309 -14.57 17.06 -14.82
C ASP A 309 -13.25 17.84 -14.64
N LEU A 310 -12.16 17.12 -14.37
CA LEU A 310 -10.79 17.62 -14.37
C LEU A 310 -9.95 16.83 -15.36
N SER A 311 -9.23 17.55 -16.22
CA SER A 311 -8.26 16.94 -17.13
C SER A 311 -7.07 16.35 -16.39
N VAL A 312 -6.33 15.45 -17.05
CA VAL A 312 -5.07 14.88 -16.54
C VAL A 312 -4.07 15.99 -16.21
N GLN A 313 -4.04 17.07 -16.99
CA GLN A 313 -3.15 18.21 -16.80
C GLN A 313 -3.52 19.02 -15.56
N GLU A 314 -4.81 19.31 -15.36
CA GLU A 314 -5.31 20.00 -14.16
C GLU A 314 -5.08 19.16 -12.91
N PHE A 315 -5.34 17.85 -12.96
CA PHE A 315 -5.11 16.98 -11.81
C PHE A 315 -3.61 16.84 -11.49
N THR A 316 -2.75 16.76 -12.51
CA THR A 316 -1.29 16.81 -12.34
C THR A 316 -0.84 18.11 -11.67
N ALA A 317 -1.35 19.25 -12.13
CA ALA A 317 -1.02 20.56 -11.58
C ALA A 317 -1.51 20.71 -10.14
N PHE A 318 -2.71 20.20 -9.83
CA PHE A 318 -3.24 20.15 -8.46
C PHE A 318 -2.34 19.34 -7.52
N LEU A 319 -1.95 18.13 -7.90
CA LEU A 319 -1.05 17.30 -7.10
C LEU A 319 0.31 17.99 -6.90
N THR A 320 0.84 18.62 -7.95
CA THR A 320 2.10 19.37 -7.89
C THR A 320 1.99 20.58 -6.95
N ALA A 321 0.86 21.29 -6.96
CA ALA A 321 0.59 22.41 -6.06
C ALA A 321 0.50 21.99 -4.59
N LEU A 322 0.08 20.75 -4.32
CA LEU A 322 0.16 20.14 -2.98
C LEU A 322 1.58 19.68 -2.59
N GLY A 323 2.58 19.87 -3.46
CA GLY A 323 3.97 19.47 -3.24
C GLY A 323 4.28 18.04 -3.66
N GLU A 324 3.36 17.33 -4.32
CA GLU A 324 3.63 15.97 -4.80
C GLU A 324 4.53 15.97 -6.04
N LYS A 325 5.55 15.11 -6.02
CA LYS A 325 6.38 14.87 -7.20
C LYS A 325 5.69 13.88 -8.13
N VAL A 326 5.16 14.38 -9.24
CA VAL A 326 4.62 13.55 -10.31
C VAL A 326 5.76 12.84 -11.04
N VAL A 327 5.62 11.53 -11.20
CA VAL A 327 6.58 10.66 -11.90
C VAL A 327 5.79 9.87 -12.91
N TRP A 328 6.35 9.71 -14.11
CA TRP A 328 5.79 8.88 -15.16
C TRP A 328 6.66 7.63 -15.36
N PRO A 329 6.07 6.49 -15.74
CA PRO A 329 6.87 5.33 -16.11
C PRO A 329 7.71 5.68 -17.35
N GLU A 330 8.91 5.11 -17.44
CA GLU A 330 9.68 5.11 -18.70
C GLU A 330 8.86 4.29 -19.73
N ASP A 331 8.80 4.80 -20.98
CA ASP A 331 8.00 4.21 -22.05
C ASP A 331 8.42 2.77 -22.42
#